data_AF-A0A8J3ZX38-F1
#
_entry.id   AF-A0A8J3ZX38-F1
#
_cell.length_a   1.000
_cell.length_b   1.000
_cell.length_c   1.000
_cell.angle_alpha   90.00
_cell.angle_beta   90.00
_cell.angle_gamma   90.00
#
_symmetry.space_group_name_H-M   'P 1'
#
loop_
_entity.id
_entity.type
_entity.pdbx_description
1 polymer ?
#
loop_
_entity_poly.entity_id
_entity_poly.type
_entity_poly.pdbx_seq_one_letter_code
_entity_poly.pdbx_strand_id
1 'polypeptide(L)'
;MTTLRPTASAGRTASYGRHMSHVLVAAFTLSAAHTVYAWVGGIEDPTFTVTTPLAWAFYALGFGVAVVARRTGRAAQLTVLAYLAVLLCVSVFYYPTTFGPRQQTTFGWFENDVYVGLLVTATYLGFQRLRRVTLTPPVLHDGSNR
;
A
#
# COMPACT_ATOMS: atom_id res chain seq x y z
N MET A 1 -23.49 -24.11 26.44
CA MET A 1 -22.17 -23.91 25.79
C MET A 1 -22.44 -23.28 24.43
N THR A 2 -22.37 -21.96 24.32
CA THR A 2 -22.82 -21.22 23.12
C THR A 2 -21.63 -20.97 22.21
N THR A 3 -21.51 -21.74 21.14
CA THR A 3 -20.53 -21.53 20.08
C THR A 3 -20.92 -20.27 19.30
N LEU A 4 -20.29 -19.13 19.60
CA LEU A 4 -20.43 -17.92 18.81
C LEU A 4 -19.90 -18.18 17.40
N ARG A 5 -20.81 -18.36 16.45
CA ARG A 5 -20.49 -18.45 15.02
C ARG A 5 -19.78 -17.15 14.64
N PRO A 6 -18.52 -17.17 14.18
CA PRO A 6 -17.84 -15.96 13.72
C PRO A 6 -18.71 -15.35 12.63
N THR A 7 -19.26 -14.17 12.87
CA THR A 7 -20.09 -13.47 11.87
C THR A 7 -19.22 -13.28 10.63
N ALA A 8 -19.71 -13.73 9.47
CA ALA A 8 -18.96 -13.75 8.21
C ALA A 8 -18.35 -12.37 7.81
N SER A 9 -18.77 -11.28 8.43
CA SER A 9 -18.18 -9.93 8.34
C SER A 9 -16.79 -9.83 9.00
N ALA A 10 -16.58 -10.47 10.16
CA ALA A 10 -15.29 -10.47 10.86
C ALA A 10 -14.21 -11.23 10.08
N GLY A 11 -14.58 -12.33 9.41
CA GLY A 11 -13.67 -13.09 8.54
C GLY A 11 -13.30 -12.33 7.25
N ARG A 12 -14.26 -11.60 6.65
CA ARG A 12 -14.02 -10.84 5.41
C ARG A 12 -13.14 -9.62 5.63
N THR A 13 -13.33 -8.86 6.71
CA THR A 13 -12.44 -7.73 7.05
C THR A 13 -11.04 -8.16 7.47
N ALA A 14 -10.85 -9.40 7.95
CA ALA A 14 -9.54 -9.97 8.21
C ALA A 14 -8.70 -10.19 6.94
N SER A 15 -9.34 -10.41 5.78
CA SER A 15 -8.64 -10.56 4.49
C SER A 15 -8.00 -9.26 4.01
N TYR A 16 -8.54 -8.10 4.38
CA TYR A 16 -8.01 -6.80 3.94
C TYR A 16 -6.59 -6.53 4.43
N GLY A 17 -6.20 -7.06 5.59
CA GLY A 17 -4.80 -6.97 6.04
C GLY A 17 -3.84 -7.70 5.10
N ARG A 18 -4.26 -8.82 4.51
CA ARG A 18 -3.47 -9.55 3.50
C ARG A 18 -3.48 -8.81 2.16
N HIS A 19 -4.63 -8.34 1.69
CA HIS A 19 -4.69 -7.58 0.44
C HIS A 19 -3.85 -6.30 0.53
N MET A 20 -3.98 -5.54 1.61
CA MET A 20 -3.16 -4.35 1.85
C MET A 20 -1.67 -4.68 1.90
N SER A 21 -1.28 -5.80 2.52
CA SER A 21 0.11 -6.28 2.52
C SER A 21 0.61 -6.54 1.10
N HIS A 22 -0.15 -7.24 0.27
CA HIS A 22 0.24 -7.51 -1.13
C HIS A 22 0.33 -6.23 -1.96
N VAL A 23 -0.61 -5.30 -1.79
CA VAL A 23 -0.61 -3.99 -2.48
C VAL A 23 0.63 -3.17 -2.10
N LEU A 24 0.98 -3.13 -0.80
CA LEU A 24 2.19 -2.45 -0.33
C LEU A 24 3.46 -3.11 -0.89
N VAL A 25 3.55 -4.44 -0.88
CA VAL A 25 4.68 -5.16 -1.50
C VAL A 25 4.80 -4.79 -2.97
N ALA A 26 3.71 -4.81 -3.73
CA ALA A 26 3.72 -4.43 -5.14
C ALA A 26 4.19 -2.98 -5.34
N ALA A 27 3.72 -2.04 -4.53
CA ALA A 27 4.13 -0.64 -4.59
C ALA A 27 5.63 -0.46 -4.33
N PHE A 28 6.16 -1.07 -3.26
CA PHE A 28 7.58 -0.95 -2.93
C PHE A 28 8.49 -1.70 -3.91
N THR A 29 8.05 -2.84 -4.43
CA THR A 29 8.78 -3.54 -5.49
C THR A 29 8.84 -2.72 -6.77
N LEU A 30 7.73 -2.10 -7.18
CA LEU A 30 7.70 -1.20 -8.33
C LEU A 30 8.65 -0.02 -8.13
N SER A 31 8.58 0.64 -6.98
CA SER A 31 9.45 1.78 -6.66
C SER A 31 10.93 1.38 -6.61
N ALA A 32 11.27 0.25 -5.99
CA ALA A 32 12.65 -0.24 -5.96
C ALA A 32 13.18 -0.58 -7.36
N ALA A 33 12.35 -1.19 -8.21
CA ALA A 33 12.68 -1.46 -9.60
C ALA A 33 12.91 -0.15 -10.38
N HIS A 34 12.10 0.88 -10.14
CA HIS A 34 12.30 2.19 -10.74
C HIS A 34 13.59 2.86 -10.27
N THR A 35 13.98 2.75 -9.00
CA THR A 35 15.27 3.26 -8.53
C THR A 35 16.46 2.58 -9.22
N VAL A 36 16.39 1.27 -9.48
CA VAL A 36 17.41 0.57 -10.27
C VAL A 36 17.38 1.03 -11.74
N TYR A 37 16.20 1.15 -12.34
CA TYR A 37 16.03 1.65 -13.70
C TYR A 37 16.62 3.06 -13.87
N ALA A 38 16.31 3.97 -12.94
CA ALA A 38 16.77 5.34 -12.98
C ALA A 38 18.29 5.42 -12.89
N TRP A 39 18.90 4.58 -12.03
CA TRP A 39 20.35 4.46 -11.91
C TRP A 39 21.01 3.93 -13.19
N VAL A 40 20.47 2.87 -13.80
CA VAL A 40 20.97 2.35 -15.08
C VAL A 40 20.83 3.39 -16.20
N GLY A 41 19.76 4.18 -16.17
CA GLY A 41 19.49 5.24 -17.14
C GLY A 41 20.26 6.55 -16.90
N GLY A 42 20.96 6.71 -15.77
CA GLY A 42 21.66 7.95 -15.42
C GLY A 42 20.71 9.13 -15.18
N ILE A 43 19.47 8.85 -14.76
CA ILE A 43 18.40 9.84 -14.51
C ILE A 43 17.95 9.87 -13.05
N GLU A 44 18.69 9.20 -12.17
CA GLU A 44 18.39 9.09 -10.76
C GLU A 44 18.42 10.44 -10.02
N ASP A 45 17.69 10.50 -8.91
CA ASP A 45 17.83 11.59 -7.94
C ASP A 45 19.13 11.36 -7.14
N PRO A 46 20.10 12.29 -7.14
CA PRO A 46 21.38 12.11 -6.44
C PRO A 46 21.25 11.79 -4.95
N THR A 47 20.13 12.17 -4.33
CA THR A 47 19.87 11.95 -2.90
C THR A 47 19.21 10.60 -2.62
N PHE A 48 18.66 9.94 -3.64
CA PHE A 48 17.91 8.69 -3.51
C PHE A 48 18.23 7.74 -4.68
N THR A 49 19.30 6.94 -4.51
CA THR A 49 19.83 6.03 -5.54
C THR A 49 20.12 4.66 -4.96
N VAL A 50 20.46 3.69 -5.82
CA VAL A 50 20.92 2.36 -5.37
C VAL A 50 22.18 2.38 -4.52
N THR A 51 22.98 3.45 -4.57
CA THR A 51 24.21 3.58 -3.79
C THR A 51 24.00 4.28 -2.46
N THR A 52 22.83 4.91 -2.23
CA THR A 52 22.55 5.58 -0.96
C THR A 52 21.94 4.62 0.06
N PRO A 53 22.50 4.49 1.27
CA PRO A 53 21.92 3.64 2.32
C PRO A 53 20.48 4.04 2.69
N LEU A 54 20.16 5.33 2.52
CA LEU A 54 18.83 5.87 2.77
C LEU A 54 17.75 5.21 1.91
N ALA A 55 18.04 4.92 0.63
CA ALA A 55 17.08 4.25 -0.25
C ALA A 55 16.72 2.85 0.27
N TRP A 56 17.72 2.08 0.67
CA TRP A 56 17.51 0.74 1.21
C TRP A 56 16.82 0.74 2.56
N ALA A 57 17.12 1.72 3.43
CA ALA A 57 16.41 1.91 4.69
C ALA A 57 14.92 2.23 4.44
N PHE A 58 14.62 3.07 3.46
CA PHE A 58 13.24 3.37 3.04
C PHE A 58 12.51 2.11 2.58
N TYR A 59 13.11 1.30 1.70
CA TYR A 59 12.48 0.06 1.24
C TYR A 59 12.31 -0.98 2.35
N ALA A 60 13.33 -1.16 3.19
CA ALA A 60 13.24 -2.06 4.34
C ALA A 60 12.09 -1.67 5.27
N LEU A 61 11.93 -0.36 5.54
CA LEU A 61 10.79 0.16 6.30
C LEU A 61 9.46 -0.11 5.60
N GLY A 62 9.37 0.17 4.29
CA GLY A 62 8.16 -0.08 3.49
C GLY A 62 7.71 -1.54 3.51
N PHE A 63 8.65 -2.47 3.27
CA PHE A 63 8.37 -3.91 3.37
C PHE A 63 8.04 -4.33 4.81
N GLY A 64 8.70 -3.74 5.82
CA GLY A 64 8.35 -3.94 7.22
C GLY A 64 6.90 -3.53 7.52
N VAL A 65 6.45 -2.38 7.01
CA VAL A 65 5.06 -1.92 7.15
C VAL A 65 4.10 -2.86 6.41
N ALA A 66 4.48 -3.41 5.26
CA ALA A 66 3.69 -4.42 4.57
C ALA A 66 3.51 -5.70 5.42
N VAL A 67 4.48 -6.07 6.26
CA VAL A 67 4.32 -7.16 7.24
C VAL A 67 3.38 -6.74 8.38
N VAL A 68 3.55 -5.52 8.91
CA VAL A 68 2.68 -4.96 9.98
C VAL A 68 1.21 -4.91 9.53
N ALA A 69 0.95 -4.63 8.25
CA ALA A 69 -0.39 -4.61 7.65
C ALA A 69 -1.20 -5.89 7.93
N ARG A 70 -0.52 -7.04 8.08
CA ARG A 70 -1.16 -8.34 8.34
C ARG A 70 -1.69 -8.47 9.78
N ARG A 71 -1.17 -7.68 10.72
CA ARG A 71 -1.57 -7.75 12.13
C ARG A 71 -3.00 -7.24 12.32
N THR A 72 -3.76 -7.83 13.24
CA THR A 72 -5.17 -7.51 13.48
C THR A 72 -5.39 -6.41 14.51
N GLY A 73 -4.39 -6.11 15.33
CA GLY A 73 -4.48 -5.09 16.38
C GLY A 73 -4.75 -3.68 15.84
N ARG A 74 -5.56 -2.90 16.57
CA ARG A 74 -5.92 -1.53 16.20
C ARG A 74 -4.71 -0.61 16.11
N ALA A 75 -3.73 -0.76 17.01
CA ALA A 75 -2.47 -0.02 16.96
C ALA A 75 -1.74 -0.25 15.63
N ALA A 76 -1.59 -1.52 15.20
CA ALA A 76 -0.94 -1.84 13.92
C ALA A 76 -1.68 -1.25 12.72
N GLN A 77 -3.02 -1.27 12.73
CA GLN A 77 -3.82 -0.65 11.67
C GLN A 77 -3.61 0.87 11.61
N LEU A 78 -3.61 1.54 12.76
CA LEU A 78 -3.36 2.99 12.83
C LEU A 78 -1.93 3.32 12.42
N THR A 79 -0.94 2.52 12.80
CA THR A 79 0.45 2.70 12.36
C THR A 79 0.57 2.63 10.85
N VAL A 80 -0.04 1.63 10.19
CA VAL A 80 0.02 1.53 8.73
C VAL A 80 -0.72 2.70 8.06
N LEU A 81 -1.88 3.11 8.57
CA LEU A 81 -2.61 4.25 8.03
C LEU A 81 -1.85 5.57 8.20
N ALA A 82 -1.21 5.79 9.35
CA ALA A 82 -0.38 6.97 9.58
C ALA A 82 0.81 6.99 8.62
N TYR A 83 1.48 5.86 8.44
CA TYR A 83 2.57 5.72 7.48
C TYR A 83 2.12 5.98 6.02
N LEU A 84 0.98 5.43 5.62
CA LEU A 84 0.38 5.68 4.30
C LEU A 84 0.01 7.15 4.10
N ALA A 85 -0.52 7.81 5.13
CA ALA A 85 -0.83 9.24 5.07
C ALA A 85 0.44 10.07 4.83
N VAL A 86 1.54 9.76 5.53
CA VAL A 86 2.83 10.42 5.31
C VAL A 86 3.33 10.17 3.89
N LEU A 87 3.30 8.92 3.41
CA LEU A 87 3.74 8.60 2.05
C LEU A 87 2.91 9.34 1.00
N LEU A 88 1.58 9.36 1.13
CA LEU A 88 0.71 10.07 0.20
C LEU A 88 0.98 11.58 0.23
N CYS A 89 1.21 12.18 1.40
CA CYS A 89 1.58 13.59 1.48
C CYS A 89 2.91 13.85 0.76
N VAL A 90 3.92 12.99 0.95
CA VAL A 90 5.20 13.12 0.24
C VAL A 90 5.00 12.95 -1.27
N SER A 91 4.28 11.92 -1.71
CA SER A 91 4.04 11.65 -3.13
C SER A 91 3.23 12.74 -3.84
N VAL A 92 2.25 13.36 -3.16
CA VAL A 92 1.37 14.37 -3.78
C VAL A 92 1.97 15.78 -3.70
N PHE A 93 2.60 16.14 -2.58
CA PHE A 93 3.02 17.54 -2.36
C PHE A 93 4.52 17.75 -2.54
N TYR A 94 5.36 16.78 -2.18
CA TYR A 94 6.82 16.95 -2.23
C TYR A 94 7.42 16.40 -3.51
N TYR A 95 7.06 15.19 -3.90
CA TYR A 95 7.65 14.49 -5.03
C TYR A 95 7.53 15.22 -6.38
N PRO A 96 6.42 15.94 -6.69
CA PRO A 96 6.36 16.74 -7.91
C PRO A 96 7.42 17.84 -7.99
N THR A 97 7.94 18.30 -6.84
CA THR A 97 8.99 19.33 -6.78
C THR A 97 10.38 18.78 -7.10
N THR A 98 10.58 17.46 -7.02
CA THR A 98 11.86 16.80 -7.35
C THR A 98 11.91 16.28 -8.79
N PHE A 99 10.79 16.32 -9.52
CA PHE A 99 10.67 15.89 -10.91
C PHE A 99 11.26 16.91 -11.90
N GLY A 100 12.57 16.87 -12.07
CA GLY A 100 13.26 17.64 -13.10
C GLY A 100 12.96 17.18 -14.54
N PRO A 101 13.33 17.95 -15.58
CA PRO A 101 13.05 17.61 -16.98
C PRO A 101 13.61 16.25 -17.42
N ARG A 102 14.71 15.78 -16.82
CA ARG A 102 15.33 14.48 -17.14
C ARG A 102 14.54 13.30 -16.57
N GLN A 103 13.79 13.52 -15.49
CA GLN A 103 13.01 12.50 -14.80
C GLN A 103 11.61 12.33 -15.42
N GLN A 104 11.13 13.32 -16.19
CA GLN A 104 9.82 13.33 -16.87
C GLN A 104 9.76 12.39 -18.09
N THR A 105 10.12 11.12 -17.89
CA THR A 105 9.98 10.06 -18.90
C THR A 105 8.59 9.43 -18.83
N THR A 106 8.14 8.80 -19.92
CA THR A 106 6.86 8.06 -19.91
C THR A 106 6.83 7.00 -18.81
N PHE A 107 7.95 6.32 -18.57
CA PHE A 107 8.05 5.33 -17.50
C PHE A 107 8.02 5.97 -16.11
N GLY A 108 8.66 7.12 -15.90
CA GLY A 108 8.62 7.84 -14.62
C GLY A 108 7.20 8.33 -14.27
N TRP A 109 6.46 8.86 -15.25
CA TRP A 109 5.04 9.20 -15.06
C TRP A 109 4.18 7.98 -14.74
N PHE A 110 4.34 6.92 -15.53
CA PHE A 110 3.62 5.67 -15.30
C PHE A 110 3.90 5.09 -13.91
N GLU A 111 5.17 5.02 -13.52
CA GLU A 111 5.55 4.48 -12.21
C GLU A 111 4.95 5.29 -11.08
N ASN A 112 5.08 6.61 -11.12
CA ASN A 112 4.52 7.49 -10.11
C ASN A 112 3.01 7.29 -9.96
N ASP A 113 2.27 7.28 -11.07
CA ASP A 113 0.81 7.18 -11.06
C ASP A 113 0.34 5.81 -10.54
N VAL A 114 1.02 4.74 -10.95
CA VAL A 114 0.73 3.38 -10.46
C VAL A 114 1.09 3.26 -8.98
N TYR A 115 2.24 3.78 -8.57
CA TYR A 115 2.67 3.78 -7.17
C TYR A 115 1.66 4.51 -6.28
N VAL A 116 1.27 5.73 -6.64
CA VAL A 116 0.24 6.51 -5.92
C VAL A 116 -1.10 5.77 -5.91
N GLY A 117 -1.51 5.20 -7.05
CA GLY A 117 -2.73 4.40 -7.14
C GLY A 117 -2.74 3.20 -6.18
N LEU A 118 -1.60 2.51 -6.04
CA LEU A 118 -1.43 1.41 -5.09
C LEU A 118 -1.49 1.93 -3.64
N LEU A 119 -0.87 3.06 -3.31
CA LEU A 119 -0.95 3.66 -1.97
C LEU A 119 -2.38 4.07 -1.60
N VAL A 120 -3.11 4.69 -2.54
CA VAL A 120 -4.54 5.04 -2.35
C VAL A 120 -5.36 3.78 -2.14
N THR A 121 -5.12 2.73 -2.92
CA THR A 121 -5.81 1.43 -2.79
C THR A 121 -5.55 0.80 -1.41
N ALA A 122 -4.30 0.78 -0.96
CA ALA A 122 -3.93 0.29 0.36
C ALA A 122 -4.62 1.10 1.47
N THR A 123 -4.64 2.43 1.33
CA THR A 123 -5.30 3.35 2.27
C THR A 123 -6.80 3.07 2.35
N TYR A 124 -7.46 2.92 1.21
CA TYR A 124 -8.88 2.58 1.13
C TYR A 124 -9.19 1.25 1.83
N LEU A 125 -8.42 0.19 1.56
CA LEU A 125 -8.56 -1.10 2.24
C LEU A 125 -8.35 -0.97 3.76
N GLY A 126 -7.36 -0.17 4.18
CA GLY A 126 -7.09 0.13 5.58
C GLY A 126 -8.26 0.82 6.28
N PHE A 127 -8.88 1.82 5.64
CA PHE A 127 -10.08 2.49 6.17
C PHE A 127 -11.28 1.56 6.23
N GLN A 128 -11.52 0.74 5.20
CA GLN A 128 -12.63 -0.22 5.21
C GLN A 128 -12.45 -1.25 6.33
N ARG A 129 -11.21 -1.68 6.57
CA ARG A 129 -10.86 -2.54 7.71
C ARG A 129 -11.13 -1.86 9.05
N LEU A 130 -10.72 -0.61 9.21
CA LEU A 130 -10.91 0.17 10.45
C LEU A 130 -12.40 0.40 10.76
N ARG A 131 -13.18 0.70 9.72
CA ARG A 131 -14.64 0.88 9.79
C ARG A 131 -15.43 -0.42 9.90
N ARG A 132 -14.76 -1.57 9.75
CA ARG A 132 -15.36 -2.92 9.72
C ARG A 132 -16.42 -3.08 8.63
N VAL A 133 -16.24 -2.39 7.49
CA VAL A 133 -17.15 -2.44 6.34
C VAL A 133 -16.68 -3.49 5.33
N THR A 134 -17.61 -4.31 4.84
CA THR A 134 -17.29 -5.33 3.84
C THR A 134 -17.63 -4.82 2.43
N LEU A 135 -16.72 -5.00 1.47
CA LEU A 135 -16.85 -4.59 0.07
C LEU A 135 -17.70 -5.59 -0.73
N THR A 136 -17.70 -6.85 -0.31
CA THR A 136 -18.56 -7.90 -0.88
C THR A 136 -19.89 -7.95 -0.11
N PRO A 137 -21.06 -7.81 -0.77
CA PRO A 137 -22.33 -8.01 -0.11
C PRO A 137 -22.43 -9.42 0.50
N PRO A 138 -23.16 -9.62 1.62
CA PRO A 138 -23.45 -10.97 2.09
C PRO A 138 -24.21 -11.72 0.99
N VAL A 139 -23.78 -12.95 0.68
CA VAL A 139 -24.58 -13.86 -0.15
C VAL A 139 -25.89 -14.08 0.58
N LEU A 140 -26.98 -13.48 0.07
CA LEU A 140 -28.33 -13.85 0.46
C LEU A 140 -28.54 -15.26 -0.10
N HIS A 141 -28.53 -16.26 0.77
CA HIS A 141 -29.21 -17.51 0.43
C HIS A 141 -30.68 -17.16 0.33
N ASP A 142 -31.14 -16.92 -0.89
CA ASP A 142 -32.55 -16.75 -1.18
C ASP A 142 -33.26 -18.06 -0.81
N GLY A 143 -34.10 -17.99 0.22
CA GLY A 143 -34.88 -19.10 0.71
C GLY A 143 -36.05 -19.35 -0.23
N SER A 144 -35.80 -20.14 -1.27
CA SER A 144 -36.76 -20.62 -2.27
C SER A 144 -36.15 -21.93 -2.81
N ASN A 145 -36.63 -23.13 -2.50
CA ASN A 145 -37.97 -23.72 -2.54
C ASN A 145 -38.03 -24.82 -1.43
N ARG A 146 -39.06 -24.91 -0.57
CA ARG A 146 -40.39 -25.51 -0.82
C ARG A 146 -40.35 -26.86 -1.51
#